data_AF-A0A930XBU4-F1
#
_entry.id   AF-A0A930XBU4-F1
#
_cell.length_a   1.000
_cell.length_b   1.000
_cell.length_c   1.000
_cell.angle_alpha   90.00
_cell.angle_beta   90.00
_cell.angle_gamma   90.00
#
_symmetry.space_group_name_H-M   'P 1'
#
loop_
_entity.id
_entity.type
_entity.pdbx_description
1 polymer ?
#
loop_
_entity_poly.entity_id
_entity_poly.type
_entity_poly.pdbx_seq_one_letter_code
_entity_poly.pdbx_strand_id
1 'polypeptide(L)'
;MSAETKNSALHPFSISGTAIRRHIATMMLTLAVIVIGVFFVNNISVDLLPSITYPRIGVRLNTNGIAPEIAVEEITRPIEEALTNLSTAPVV
;
A
#
# COMPACT_ATOMS: atom_id res chain seq x y z
N MET A 1 18.42 -47.77 -33.24
CA MET A 1 17.37 -46.88 -32.70
C MET A 1 17.58 -46.75 -31.20
N SER A 2 18.51 -45.91 -30.76
CA SER A 2 18.75 -45.62 -29.35
C SER A 2 18.53 -44.12 -29.18
N ALA A 3 17.49 -43.80 -28.43
CA ALA A 3 16.87 -42.50 -28.36
C ALA A 3 17.86 -41.42 -27.91
N GLU A 4 17.82 -40.32 -28.66
CA GLU A 4 17.87 -38.95 -28.17
C GLU A 4 17.72 -38.83 -26.65
N THR A 5 18.75 -38.34 -25.96
CA THR A 5 18.57 -37.74 -24.64
C THR A 5 19.69 -36.75 -24.35
N LYS A 6 19.23 -35.49 -24.34
CA LYS A 6 19.73 -34.36 -23.56
C LYS A 6 20.98 -33.67 -24.07
N ASN A 7 20.72 -32.83 -25.07
CA ASN A 7 20.99 -31.39 -25.01
C ASN A 7 21.18 -30.90 -23.56
N SER A 8 22.43 -30.90 -23.10
CA SER A 8 22.88 -30.14 -21.94
C SER A 8 22.85 -28.68 -22.35
N ALA A 9 21.71 -28.05 -22.07
CA ALA A 9 21.52 -26.62 -22.17
C ALA A 9 22.72 -25.89 -21.53
N LEU A 10 23.58 -25.32 -22.37
CA LEU A 10 24.61 -24.39 -21.98
C LEU A 10 23.90 -23.21 -21.31
N HIS A 11 23.92 -23.13 -19.98
CA HIS A 11 23.50 -21.94 -19.26
C HIS A 11 24.51 -20.83 -19.62
N PRO A 12 24.16 -19.86 -20.48
CA PRO A 12 25.16 -19.03 -21.16
C PRO A 12 25.73 -17.93 -20.24
N PHE A 13 25.22 -17.78 -19.02
CA PHE A 13 25.64 -16.70 -18.11
C PHE A 13 25.65 -17.16 -16.66
N SER A 14 26.83 -17.19 -16.06
CA SER A 14 27.01 -17.34 -14.61
C SER A 14 27.20 -15.95 -13.98
N ILE A 15 26.21 -15.54 -13.18
CA ILE A 15 26.26 -14.34 -12.33
C ILE A 15 27.46 -14.38 -11.38
N SER A 16 27.70 -15.52 -10.72
CA SER A 16 28.83 -15.70 -9.82
C SER A 16 30.16 -15.58 -10.56
N GLY A 17 30.28 -16.22 -11.74
CA GLY A 17 31.50 -16.14 -12.55
C GLY A 17 31.82 -14.71 -12.98
N THR A 18 30.81 -13.94 -13.39
CA THR A 18 30.98 -12.54 -13.80
C THR A 18 31.32 -11.63 -12.61
N ALA A 19 30.69 -11.86 -11.45
CA ALA A 19 30.96 -11.11 -10.23
C ALA A 19 32.39 -11.33 -9.71
N ILE A 20 32.93 -12.54 -9.82
CA ILE A 20 34.31 -12.88 -9.43
C ILE A 20 35.32 -12.26 -10.39
N ARG A 21 35.08 -12.38 -11.71
CA ARG A 21 36.03 -11.89 -12.74
C ARG A 21 36.21 -10.37 -12.73
N ARG A 22 35.21 -9.63 -12.24
CA ARG A 22 35.18 -8.17 -12.24
C ARG A 22 34.97 -7.60 -10.83
N HIS A 23 35.81 -8.04 -9.90
CA HIS A 23 35.75 -7.71 -8.48
C HIS A 23 35.66 -6.20 -8.17
N ILE A 24 36.33 -5.35 -8.96
CA ILE A 24 36.28 -3.88 -8.79
C ILE A 24 34.86 -3.36 -9.02
N ALA A 25 34.17 -3.84 -10.06
CA ALA A 25 32.80 -3.40 -10.34
C ALA A 25 31.83 -3.88 -9.26
N THR A 26 32.00 -5.09 -8.75
CA THR A 26 31.22 -5.62 -7.63
C THR A 26 31.43 -4.77 -6.37
N MET A 27 32.67 -4.40 -6.04
CA MET A 27 32.96 -3.52 -4.90
C MET A 27 32.36 -2.12 -5.07
N MET A 28 32.47 -1.52 -6.26
CA MET A 28 31.87 -0.21 -6.55
C MET A 28 30.34 -0.24 -6.46
N LEU A 29 29.70 -1.31 -6.96
CA LEU A 29 28.26 -1.50 -6.88
C LEU A 29 27.80 -1.62 -5.43
N THR A 30 28.45 -2.48 -4.64
CA THR A 30 28.14 -2.66 -3.23
C THR A 30 28.33 -1.35 -2.46
N LEU A 31 29.43 -0.62 -2.72
CA LEU A 31 29.69 0.67 -2.09
C LEU A 31 28.60 1.70 -2.45
N ALA A 32 28.20 1.79 -3.71
CA ALA A 32 27.13 2.68 -4.15
C ALA A 32 25.80 2.36 -3.45
N VAL A 33 25.44 1.08 -3.37
CA VAL A 33 24.23 0.63 -2.66
C VAL A 33 24.30 0.98 -1.17
N ILE A 34 25.46 0.81 -0.52
CA ILE A 34 25.65 1.18 0.89
C ILE A 34 25.46 2.69 1.09
N VAL A 35 26.10 3.52 0.26
CA VAL A 35 25.99 4.99 0.37
C VAL A 35 24.54 5.44 0.19
N ILE A 36 23.85 4.91 -0.83
CA ILE A 36 22.43 5.19 -1.06
C ILE A 36 21.60 4.71 0.13
N GLY A 37 21.84 3.50 0.62
CA GLY A 37 21.12 2.93 1.76
C GLY A 37 21.26 3.78 3.02
N VAL A 38 22.48 4.17 3.37
CA VAL A 38 22.75 5.06 4.52
C VAL A 38 22.07 6.41 4.33
N PHE A 39 22.13 6.98 3.13
CA PHE A 39 21.45 8.24 2.84
C PHE A 39 19.93 8.13 3.06
N PHE A 40 19.29 7.08 2.55
CA PHE A 40 17.85 6.88 2.72
C PHE A 40 17.46 6.66 4.18
N VAL A 41 18.19 5.81 4.92
CA VAL A 41 17.93 5.54 6.33
C VAL A 41 17.97 6.84 7.17
N ASN A 42 18.88 7.76 6.86
CA ASN A 42 18.98 9.04 7.57
C ASN A 42 17.93 10.08 7.14
N ASN A 43 17.36 9.96 5.93
CA ASN A 43 16.39 10.93 5.39
C ASN A 43 14.93 10.53 5.59
N ILE A 44 14.65 9.32 6.09
CA ILE A 44 13.28 8.94 6.43
C ILE A 44 12.86 9.75 7.66
N SER A 45 11.91 10.67 7.47
CA SER A 45 11.25 11.37 8.56
C SER A 45 10.52 10.35 9.44
N VAL A 46 10.99 10.20 10.67
CA VAL A 46 10.30 9.40 11.69
C VAL A 46 9.15 10.24 12.24
N ASP A 47 7.93 9.85 11.91
CA ASP A 47 6.74 10.43 12.53
C ASP A 47 6.45 9.67 13.84
N LEU A 48 6.21 10.41 14.93
CA LEU A 48 6.03 9.82 16.27
C LEU A 48 4.68 9.11 16.39
N LEU A 49 3.72 9.49 15.56
CA LEU A 49 2.44 8.82 15.38
C LEU A 49 2.07 8.98 13.91
N PRO A 50 1.70 7.91 13.18
CA PRO A 50 1.08 8.12 11.87
C PRO A 50 -0.14 9.03 12.09
N SER A 51 -0.30 10.07 11.27
CA SER A 51 -1.46 10.97 11.38
C SER A 51 -2.75 10.16 11.18
N ILE A 52 -3.39 9.76 12.29
CA ILE A 52 -4.66 9.04 12.24
C ILE A 52 -5.74 10.05 11.89
N THR A 53 -5.94 10.25 10.59
CA THR A 53 -7.05 11.02 10.08
C THR A 53 -8.24 10.08 10.00
N TYR A 54 -9.07 10.05 11.05
CA TYR A 54 -10.37 9.38 10.96
C TYR A 54 -11.26 10.18 10.01
N PRO A 55 -11.67 9.61 8.86
CA PRO A 55 -12.61 10.30 7.99
C PRO A 55 -13.94 10.45 8.73
N ARG A 56 -14.34 11.68 9.03
CA ARG A 56 -15.66 12.00 9.59
C ARG A 56 -16.48 12.74 8.55
N ILE A 57 -17.62 12.16 8.21
CA ILE A 57 -18.62 12.76 7.33
C ILE A 57 -19.83 13.06 8.21
N GLY A 58 -20.24 14.33 8.29
CA GLY A 58 -21.41 14.75 9.06
C GLY A 58 -22.48 15.30 8.12
N VAL A 59 -23.70 14.77 8.22
CA VAL A 59 -24.87 15.27 7.48
C VAL A 59 -25.75 16.05 8.45
N ARG A 60 -26.14 17.28 8.10
CA ARG A 60 -27.05 18.12 8.89
C ARG A 60 -28.31 18.38 8.10
N LEU A 61 -29.46 18.09 8.68
CA LEU A 61 -30.77 18.29 8.07
C LEU A 61 -31.56 19.26 8.95
N ASN A 62 -32.07 20.33 8.35
CA ASN A 62 -32.94 21.28 9.03
C ASN A 62 -34.38 20.99 8.60
N THR A 63 -35.19 20.46 9.52
CA THR A 63 -36.61 20.18 9.29
C THR A 63 -37.45 21.20 10.05
N ASN A 64 -38.06 22.15 9.33
CA ASN A 64 -38.91 23.16 9.95
C ASN A 64 -40.36 22.67 10.00
N GLY A 65 -40.97 22.68 11.19
CA GLY A 65 -42.41 22.43 11.35
C GLY A 65 -42.86 20.96 11.33
N ILE A 66 -41.92 20.01 11.40
CA ILE A 66 -42.21 18.56 11.49
C ILE A 66 -41.91 18.10 12.92
N ALA A 67 -42.76 17.22 13.47
CA ALA A 67 -42.51 16.60 14.76
C ALA A 67 -41.20 15.79 14.72
N PRO A 68 -40.34 15.87 15.77
CA PRO A 68 -39.04 15.21 15.76
C PRO A 68 -39.10 13.71 15.46
N GLU A 69 -40.14 13.03 15.96
CA GLU A 69 -40.37 11.60 15.72
C GLU A 69 -40.53 11.27 14.23
N ILE A 70 -41.34 12.06 13.52
CA ILE A 70 -41.60 11.86 12.09
C ILE A 70 -40.35 12.20 11.26
N ALA A 71 -39.59 13.22 11.67
CA ALA A 71 -38.34 13.57 11.00
C ALA A 71 -37.29 12.46 11.08
N VAL A 72 -37.21 11.75 12.22
CA VAL A 72 -36.30 10.59 12.36
C VAL A 72 -36.76 9.44 11.48
N GLU A 73 -38.05 9.10 11.54
CA GLU A 73 -38.61 7.94 10.86
C GLU A 73 -38.55 8.06 9.34
N GLU A 74 -38.86 9.26 8.81
CA GLU A 74 -39.09 9.47 7.38
C GLU A 74 -37.89 10.07 6.66
N ILE A 75 -37.00 10.79 7.37
CA ILE A 75 -35.87 11.49 6.76
C ILE A 75 -34.54 10.88 7.22
N THR A 76 -34.31 10.79 8.53
CA THR A 76 -33.01 10.33 9.05
C THR A 76 -32.79 8.84 8.80
N ARG A 77 -33.78 7.98 9.08
CA ARG A 77 -33.62 6.52 8.96
C ARG A 77 -33.33 6.03 7.53
N PRO A 78 -34.00 6.52 6.46
CA PRO A 78 -33.63 6.16 5.10
C PRO A 78 -32.22 6.61 4.70
N ILE A 79 -31.76 7.75 5.23
CA ILE A 79 -30.41 8.25 4.97
C ILE A 79 -29.36 7.41 5.71
N GLU A 80 -29.64 6.98 6.94
CA GLU A 80 -28.78 6.05 7.68
C GLU A 80 -28.65 4.71 6.96
N GLU A 81 -29.76 4.14 6.47
CA GLU A 81 -29.75 2.89 5.70
C GLU A 81 -28.96 3.03 4.40
N ALA A 82 -29.15 4.13 3.66
CA ALA A 82 -28.42 4.40 2.42
C ALA A 82 -26.91 4.58 2.65
N LEU A 83 -26.51 5.26 3.73
CA LEU A 83 -25.10 5.49 4.07
C LEU A 83 -24.41 4.21 4.58
N THR A 84 -25.12 3.40 5.38
CA THR A 84 -24.62 2.10 5.89
C THR A 84 -24.31 1.13 4.74
N ASN A 85 -25.09 1.18 3.66
CA ASN A 85 -24.89 0.33 2.49
C ASN A 85 -23.70 0.76 1.62
N LEU A 86 -23.29 2.03 1.69
CA LEU A 86 -22.21 2.59 0.86
C LEU A 86 -20.86 2.67 1.57
N SER A 87 -20.85 2.71 2.90
CA SER A 87 -19.64 2.92 3.69
C SER A 87 -19.61 1.97 4.88
N THR A 88 -18.62 1.08 4.92
CA THR A 88 -18.28 0.22 6.07
C THR A 88 -17.71 1.03 7.25
N ALA A 89 -18.31 2.18 7.57
CA ALA A 89 -17.92 3.03 8.68
C ALA A 89 -19.08 3.10 9.69
N PRO A 90 -18.79 3.07 11.01
CA PRO A 90 -19.81 3.19 12.03
C PRO A 90 -20.44 4.60 11.98
N VAL A 91 -21.76 4.65 11.85
CA VAL A 91 -22.57 5.87 11.95
C VAL A 91 -22.79 6.15 13.44
N VAL A 92 -22.38 7.33 13.92
CA VAL A 92 -22.51 7.80 15.32
C VAL A 92 -23.05 9.22 15.34
#